data_AF-A0A5B9E8L2-F1
#
_entry.id   AF-A0A5B9E8L2-F1
#
_cell.length_a   1.000
_cell.length_b   1.000
_cell.length_c   1.000
_cell.angle_alpha   90.00
_cell.angle_beta   90.00
_cell.angle_gamma   90.00
#
_symmetry.space_group_name_H-M   'P 1'
#
loop_
_entity.id
_entity.type
_entity.pdbx_description
1 polymer ?
#
loop_
_entity_poly.entity_id
_entity_poly.type
_entity_poly.pdbx_seq_one_letter_code
_entity_poly.pdbx_strand_id
1 'polypeptide(L)'
;MDEIEEHLRNLGSGNHSDNMDRLSRFSCYFCVVMTEDDFLGTVFLQNPEVASIVPEGESRKLRDVARRGIDLQLPVLGPNWNLATNLDQMRSQLAGGSICLGSPVLCEARDGEEKHGAWYLQDGSHRSLAYAMLLLMGEAQYEEQIAFCAMNAPMAAALTR
;
A
#
# COMPACT_ATOMS: atom_id res chain seq x y z
N MET A 1 12.16 16.65 -0.11
CA MET A 1 12.90 15.39 -0.24
C MET A 1 13.21 14.88 1.17
N ASP A 2 13.73 15.75 2.03
CA ASP A 2 14.09 15.47 3.43
C ASP A 2 12.98 14.79 4.26
N GLU A 3 11.73 15.26 4.21
CA GLU A 3 10.62 14.65 4.99
C GLU A 3 10.24 13.24 4.53
N ILE A 4 10.33 12.93 3.23
CA ILE A 4 10.05 11.59 2.70
C ILE A 4 11.20 10.64 2.97
N GLU A 5 12.43 11.13 2.84
CA GLU A 5 13.59 10.33 3.16
C GLU A 5 13.62 10.01 4.65
N GLU A 6 13.28 10.97 5.52
CA GLU A 6 13.12 10.75 6.96
C GLU A 6 11.97 9.79 7.27
N HIS A 7 10.82 9.95 6.62
CA HIS A 7 9.68 9.03 6.75
C HIS A 7 10.06 7.60 6.34
N LEU A 8 10.71 7.43 5.19
CA LEU A 8 11.18 6.14 4.71
C LEU A 8 12.27 5.54 5.60
N ARG A 9 13.16 6.36 6.17
CA ARG A 9 14.14 5.90 7.16
C ARG A 9 13.44 5.41 8.43
N ASN A 10 12.37 6.08 8.85
CA ASN A 10 11.58 5.70 10.03
C ASN A 10 10.73 4.44 9.82
N LEU A 11 10.33 4.13 8.57
CA LEU A 11 9.53 2.93 8.25
C LEU A 11 10.32 1.61 8.22
N GLY A 12 11.66 1.67 8.23
CA GLY A 12 12.53 0.50 8.26
C GLY A 12 13.22 0.19 6.93
N SER A 13 14.45 -0.30 7.02
CA SER A 13 15.47 -0.31 5.97
C SER A 13 15.33 -1.39 4.88
N GLY A 14 14.20 -2.09 4.81
CA GLY A 14 14.07 -3.33 4.02
C GLY A 14 14.32 -3.20 2.52
N ASN A 15 14.10 -2.01 1.92
CA ASN A 15 14.34 -1.72 0.51
C ASN A 15 14.56 -0.20 0.28
N HIS A 16 15.25 0.47 1.20
CA HIS A 16 15.35 1.93 1.19
C HIS A 16 15.94 2.50 -0.12
N SER A 17 17.00 1.88 -0.66
CA SER A 17 17.63 2.34 -1.91
C SER A 17 16.67 2.25 -3.10
N ASP A 18 16.00 1.12 -3.29
CA ASP A 18 15.06 0.90 -4.39
C ASP A 18 13.85 1.83 -4.30
N ASN A 19 13.37 2.07 -3.08
CA ASN A 19 12.30 3.03 -2.82
C ASN A 19 12.73 4.45 -3.16
N MET A 20 13.92 4.89 -2.73
CA MET A 20 14.44 6.22 -3.04
C MET A 20 14.72 6.39 -4.53
N ASP A 21 15.27 5.38 -5.21
CA ASP A 21 15.52 5.41 -6.66
C ASP A 21 14.21 5.58 -7.45
N ARG A 22 13.13 4.93 -7.03
CA ARG A 22 11.82 5.15 -7.63
C ARG A 22 11.25 6.52 -7.30
N LEU A 23 11.31 6.93 -6.03
CA LEU A 23 10.72 8.18 -5.59
C LEU A 23 11.43 9.41 -6.17
N SER A 24 12.73 9.31 -6.46
CA SER A 24 13.54 10.37 -7.08
C SER A 24 13.03 10.80 -8.46
N ARG A 25 12.18 9.98 -9.09
CA ARG A 25 11.57 10.26 -10.40
C ARG A 25 10.41 11.24 -10.30
N PHE A 26 9.86 11.43 -9.11
CA PHE A 26 8.76 12.35 -8.84
C PHE A 26 9.29 13.69 -8.36
N SER A 27 8.51 14.75 -8.60
CA SER A 27 8.90 16.12 -8.26
C SER A 27 7.99 16.78 -7.22
N CYS A 28 6.85 16.16 -6.91
CA CYS A 28 5.87 16.64 -5.96
C CYS A 28 5.51 15.55 -4.95
N TYR A 29 5.37 15.99 -3.71
CA TYR A 29 5.16 15.11 -2.57
C TYR A 29 4.22 15.76 -1.57
N PHE A 30 3.30 14.99 -1.01
CA PHE A 30 2.30 15.48 -0.06
C PHE A 30 1.72 14.32 0.76
N CYS A 31 1.11 14.65 1.89
CA CYS A 31 0.35 13.70 2.69
C CYS A 31 -1.13 13.81 2.39
N VAL A 32 -1.82 12.67 2.36
CA VAL A 32 -3.28 12.62 2.31
C VAL A 32 -3.80 11.77 3.45
N VAL A 33 -4.91 12.21 4.03
CA VAL A 33 -5.76 11.33 4.83
C VAL A 33 -6.66 10.59 3.84
N MET A 34 -6.57 9.27 3.84
CA MET A 34 -7.37 8.42 2.95
C MET A 34 -8.71 8.12 3.60
N THR A 35 -9.76 8.08 2.78
CA THR A 35 -10.99 7.38 3.14
C THR A 35 -10.80 5.88 3.01
N GLU A 36 -11.75 5.09 3.52
CA GLU A 36 -11.74 3.63 3.33
C GLU A 36 -11.70 3.25 1.84
N ASP A 37 -12.47 3.94 1.00
CA ASP A 37 -12.51 3.69 -0.43
C ASP A 37 -11.21 4.10 -1.13
N ASP A 38 -10.57 5.20 -0.72
CA ASP A 38 -9.25 5.58 -1.25
C ASP A 38 -8.22 4.50 -0.91
N PHE A 39 -8.19 4.06 0.35
CA PHE A 39 -7.26 3.05 0.84
C PHE A 39 -7.46 1.71 0.12
N LEU A 40 -8.69 1.19 0.12
CA LEU A 40 -9.03 -0.07 -0.55
C LEU A 40 -8.94 0.00 -2.08
N GLY A 41 -8.98 1.20 -2.64
CA GLY A 41 -8.81 1.50 -4.06
C GLY A 41 -7.36 1.60 -4.55
N THR A 42 -6.38 1.66 -3.63
CA THR A 42 -4.95 1.65 -4.00
C THR A 42 -4.56 0.35 -4.71
N VAL A 43 -3.51 0.40 -5.52
CA VAL A 43 -3.14 -0.69 -6.43
C VAL A 43 -1.78 -1.27 -6.09
N PHE A 44 -1.64 -2.60 -6.17
CA PHE A 44 -0.33 -3.24 -6.07
C PHE A 44 0.46 -3.16 -7.38
N LEU A 45 1.76 -2.91 -7.25
CA LEU A 45 2.71 -3.19 -8.32
C LEU A 45 2.71 -4.69 -8.65
N GLN A 46 2.80 -5.03 -9.94
CA GLN A 46 2.86 -6.42 -10.36
C GLN A 46 4.26 -6.96 -10.06
N ASN A 47 4.36 -7.87 -9.09
CA ASN A 47 5.56 -8.61 -8.75
C ASN A 47 5.19 -10.10 -8.56
N PRO A 48 6.18 -11.01 -8.42
CA PRO A 48 5.91 -12.43 -8.27
C PRO A 48 4.99 -12.76 -7.07
N GLU A 49 5.13 -12.04 -5.96
CA GLU A 49 4.30 -12.24 -4.76
C GLU A 49 2.83 -11.89 -5.02
N VAL A 50 2.55 -10.75 -5.66
CA VAL A 50 1.20 -10.33 -6.04
C VAL A 50 0.63 -11.26 -7.10
N ALA A 51 1.45 -11.67 -8.08
CA ALA A 51 1.06 -12.63 -9.12
C ALA A 51 0.61 -13.98 -8.55
N SER A 52 1.13 -14.37 -7.39
CA SER A 52 0.72 -15.60 -6.70
C SER A 52 -0.69 -15.54 -6.09
N ILE A 53 -1.21 -14.33 -5.83
CA ILE A 53 -2.59 -14.11 -5.38
C ILE A 53 -3.50 -13.79 -6.56
N VAL A 54 -3.08 -12.83 -7.38
CA VAL A 54 -3.86 -12.25 -8.48
C VAL A 54 -3.09 -12.46 -9.79
N PRO A 55 -3.57 -13.35 -10.68
CA PRO A 55 -2.96 -13.57 -11.99
C PRO A 55 -2.88 -12.30 -12.84
N GLU A 56 -2.03 -12.33 -13.85
CA GLU A 56 -1.88 -11.21 -14.79
C GLU A 56 -3.22 -10.91 -15.50
N GLY A 57 -3.57 -9.63 -15.58
CA GLY A 57 -4.81 -9.16 -16.22
C GLY A 57 -6.00 -9.03 -15.27
N GLU A 58 -5.92 -9.55 -14.05
CA GLU A 58 -6.93 -9.34 -13.01
C GLU A 58 -6.73 -8.01 -12.24
N SER A 59 -7.74 -7.65 -11.45
CA SER A 59 -7.70 -6.40 -10.67
C SER A 59 -6.68 -6.50 -9.55
N ARG A 60 -5.75 -5.53 -9.53
CA ARG A 60 -4.68 -5.42 -8.53
C ARG A 60 -5.01 -4.44 -7.41
N LYS A 61 -6.27 -4.03 -7.31
CA LYS A 61 -6.72 -3.15 -6.23
C LYS A 61 -6.60 -3.87 -4.90
N LEU A 62 -6.29 -3.12 -3.85
CA LEU A 62 -6.06 -3.64 -2.51
C LEU A 62 -7.24 -4.47 -2.02
N ARG A 63 -8.47 -4.00 -2.26
CA ARG A 63 -9.70 -4.75 -1.97
C ARG A 63 -9.74 -6.12 -2.61
N ASP A 64 -9.42 -6.21 -3.89
CA ASP A 64 -9.54 -7.44 -4.68
C ASP A 64 -8.43 -8.43 -4.32
N VAL A 65 -7.19 -7.92 -4.16
CA VAL A 65 -6.05 -8.71 -3.69
C VAL A 65 -6.30 -9.24 -2.27
N ALA A 66 -6.84 -8.43 -1.36
CA ALA A 66 -7.18 -8.85 -0.01
C ALA A 66 -8.28 -9.92 0.01
N ARG A 67 -9.35 -9.74 -0.77
CA ARG A 67 -10.42 -10.74 -0.91
C ARG A 67 -9.86 -12.08 -1.38
N ARG A 68 -9.05 -12.05 -2.43
CA ARG A 68 -8.42 -13.24 -3.00
C ARG A 68 -7.45 -13.90 -2.03
N GLY A 69 -6.68 -13.10 -1.27
CA GLY A 69 -5.81 -13.59 -0.20
C GLY A 69 -6.57 -14.33 0.90
N ILE A 70 -7.75 -13.83 1.29
CA ILE A 70 -8.66 -14.50 2.24
C ILE A 70 -9.13 -15.84 1.66
N ASP A 71 -9.62 -15.84 0.42
CA ASP A 71 -10.17 -17.03 -0.23
C ASP A 71 -9.14 -18.14 -0.40
N LEU A 72 -7.89 -17.78 -0.72
CA LEU A 72 -6.81 -18.74 -0.95
C LEU A 72 -6.13 -19.21 0.35
N GLN A 73 -6.35 -18.52 1.48
CA GLN A 73 -5.74 -18.83 2.78
C GLN A 73 -4.21 -19.01 2.73
N LEU A 74 -3.52 -18.27 1.87
CA LEU A 74 -2.07 -18.41 1.67
C LEU A 74 -1.32 -17.77 2.85
N PRO A 75 -0.55 -18.54 3.64
CA PRO A 75 0.13 -17.98 4.81
C PRO A 75 1.39 -17.19 4.42
N VAL A 76 2.04 -17.54 3.31
CA VAL A 76 3.33 -16.99 2.88
C VAL A 76 3.34 -16.83 1.36
N LEU A 77 3.71 -15.65 0.87
CA LEU A 77 3.79 -15.32 -0.55
C LEU A 77 5.24 -15.08 -1.01
N GLY A 78 6.12 -14.73 -0.08
CA GLY A 78 7.54 -14.49 -0.33
C GLY A 78 8.30 -14.20 0.97
N PRO A 79 9.64 -14.05 0.92
CA PRO A 79 10.47 -13.87 2.10
C PRO A 79 10.05 -12.68 2.98
N ASN A 80 9.59 -11.59 2.36
CA ASN A 80 9.12 -10.38 3.03
C ASN A 80 7.59 -10.28 3.09
N TRP A 81 6.88 -11.32 2.63
CA TRP A 81 5.42 -11.36 2.53
C TRP A 81 4.88 -12.58 3.26
N ASN A 82 5.09 -12.58 4.58
CA ASN A 82 4.46 -13.55 5.48
C ASN A 82 3.12 -12.95 5.96
N LEU A 83 2.04 -13.32 5.28
CA LEU A 83 0.70 -12.82 5.58
C LEU A 83 0.23 -13.22 6.98
N ALA A 84 0.54 -14.44 7.41
CA ALA A 84 0.17 -14.90 8.75
C ALA A 84 0.83 -14.01 9.82
N THR A 85 2.14 -13.78 9.73
CA THR A 85 2.86 -12.89 10.65
C THR A 85 2.31 -11.47 10.62
N ASN A 86 2.05 -10.91 9.44
CA ASN A 86 1.52 -9.55 9.32
C ASN A 86 0.10 -9.44 9.91
N LEU A 87 -0.76 -10.44 9.70
CA LEU A 87 -2.10 -10.49 10.30
C LEU A 87 -2.02 -10.59 11.82
N ASP A 88 -1.14 -11.44 12.36
CA ASP A 88 -0.96 -11.59 13.81
C ASP A 88 -0.43 -10.31 14.45
N GLN A 89 0.49 -9.61 13.78
CA GLN A 89 0.97 -8.30 14.23
C GLN A 89 -0.17 -7.27 14.23
N MET A 90 -0.98 -7.21 13.17
CA MET A 90 -2.11 -6.27 13.09
C MET A 90 -3.18 -6.57 14.14
N ARG A 91 -3.50 -7.84 14.38
CA ARG A 91 -4.42 -8.26 15.45
C ARG A 91 -3.88 -7.88 16.84
N SER A 92 -2.58 -7.99 17.04
CA SER A 92 -1.93 -7.56 18.28
C SER A 92 -2.02 -6.05 18.49
N GLN A 93 -1.88 -5.25 17.42
CA GLN A 93 -2.09 -3.80 17.46
C GLN A 93 -3.56 -3.46 17.75
N LEU A 94 -4.49 -4.14 17.08
CA LEU A 94 -5.92 -3.95 17.30
C LEU A 94 -6.33 -4.23 18.74
N ALA A 95 -5.78 -5.29 19.35
CA ALA A 95 -5.98 -5.59 20.77
C ALA A 95 -5.44 -4.47 21.69
N GLY A 96 -4.48 -3.68 21.23
CA GLY A 96 -3.95 -2.49 21.89
C GLY A 96 -4.80 -1.23 21.70
N GLY A 97 -5.83 -1.25 20.85
CA GLY A 97 -6.87 -0.21 20.74
C GLY A 97 -6.91 0.57 19.42
N SER A 98 -5.90 0.48 18.55
CA SER A 98 -5.91 1.11 17.22
C SER A 98 -4.91 0.46 16.28
N ILE A 99 -5.17 0.44 14.98
CA ILE A 99 -4.20 0.03 13.96
C ILE A 99 -3.55 1.27 13.33
N CYS A 100 -2.23 1.42 13.53
CA CYS A 100 -1.45 2.43 12.83
C CYS A 100 -0.46 1.74 11.89
N LEU A 101 -0.74 1.80 10.59
CA LEU A 101 0.08 1.10 9.59
C LEU A 101 1.49 1.68 9.43
N GLY A 102 1.74 2.89 9.92
CA GLY A 102 2.85 3.71 9.44
C GLY A 102 2.58 4.09 7.98
N SER A 103 2.52 5.40 7.71
CA SER A 103 1.93 5.92 6.48
C SER A 103 2.48 5.26 5.21
N PRO A 104 1.67 4.49 4.45
CA PRO A 104 2.14 3.87 3.22
C PRO A 104 2.59 4.93 2.23
N VAL A 105 3.51 4.53 1.34
CA VAL A 105 3.98 5.39 0.26
C VAL A 105 3.22 5.03 -1.00
N LEU A 106 2.55 6.01 -1.58
CA LEU A 106 1.80 5.91 -2.82
C LEU A 106 2.53 6.65 -3.94
N CYS A 107 2.61 6.03 -5.11
CA CYS A 107 3.12 6.66 -6.32
C CYS A 107 1.97 6.83 -7.31
N GLU A 108 1.99 7.90 -8.11
CA GLU A 108 1.09 8.00 -9.26
C GLU A 108 1.35 6.84 -10.25
N ALA A 109 0.26 6.34 -10.82
CA ALA A 109 0.29 5.34 -11.88
C ALA A 109 0.93 5.88 -13.17
N ARG A 110 1.70 5.03 -13.88
CA ARG A 110 2.33 5.37 -15.17
C ARG A 110 2.41 4.23 -16.17
N ASP A 111 2.68 4.56 -17.43
CA ASP A 111 3.10 3.60 -18.46
C ASP A 111 2.07 2.46 -18.68
N GLY A 112 0.78 2.78 -18.60
CA GLY A 112 -0.32 1.83 -18.82
C GLY A 112 -0.83 1.17 -17.54
N GLU A 113 -0.30 1.55 -16.38
CA GLU A 113 -0.76 1.17 -15.05
C GLU A 113 -2.08 1.82 -14.66
N GLU A 114 -2.38 3.01 -15.20
CA GLU A 114 -3.55 3.84 -14.90
C GLU A 114 -4.87 3.10 -15.10
N LYS A 115 -4.87 2.07 -15.96
CA LYS A 115 -6.03 1.19 -16.20
C LYS A 115 -6.45 0.38 -14.96
N HIS A 116 -5.59 0.25 -13.95
CA HIS A 116 -5.88 -0.47 -12.71
C HIS A 116 -6.21 0.46 -11.54
N GLY A 117 -5.77 1.72 -11.61
CA GLY A 117 -6.04 2.77 -10.62
C GLY A 117 -5.00 3.88 -10.71
N ALA A 118 -5.26 4.99 -10.01
CA ALA A 118 -4.41 6.18 -10.06
C ALA A 118 -3.20 6.13 -9.12
N TRP A 119 -3.26 5.29 -8.07
CA TRP A 119 -2.30 5.26 -6.97
C TRP A 119 -1.78 3.86 -6.70
N TYR A 120 -0.45 3.73 -6.67
CA TYR A 120 0.26 2.46 -6.45
C TYR A 120 0.91 2.41 -5.08
N LEU A 121 0.76 1.29 -4.37
CA LEU A 121 1.45 0.98 -3.13
C LEU A 121 2.93 0.68 -3.41
N GLN A 122 3.79 1.67 -3.19
CA GLN A 122 5.24 1.53 -3.31
C GLN A 122 5.86 0.96 -2.03
N ASP A 123 5.45 1.48 -0.87
CA ASP A 123 5.89 0.99 0.44
C ASP A 123 4.69 0.79 1.37
N GLY A 124 4.84 -0.08 2.38
CA GLY A 124 3.76 -0.45 3.28
C GLY A 124 2.69 -1.35 2.65
N SER A 125 2.94 -1.90 1.46
CA SER A 125 2.00 -2.72 0.70
C SER A 125 1.53 -3.98 1.44
N HIS A 126 2.46 -4.71 2.07
CA HIS A 126 2.18 -5.87 2.91
C HIS A 126 1.37 -5.58 4.19
N ARG A 127 1.65 -4.46 4.86
CA ARG A 127 0.87 -3.99 6.03
C ARG A 127 -0.53 -3.56 5.60
N SER A 128 -0.60 -2.86 4.47
CA SER A 128 -1.87 -2.46 3.86
C SER A 128 -2.71 -3.68 3.49
N LEU A 129 -2.08 -4.74 2.94
CA LEU A 129 -2.75 -6.01 2.63
C LEU A 129 -3.35 -6.66 3.87
N ALA A 130 -2.56 -6.83 4.93
CA ALA A 130 -3.02 -7.44 6.17
C ALA A 130 -4.20 -6.65 6.78
N TYR A 131 -4.11 -5.32 6.80
CA TYR A 131 -5.20 -4.49 7.33
C TYR A 131 -6.45 -4.57 6.48
N ALA A 132 -6.33 -4.49 5.15
CA ALA A 132 -7.45 -4.68 4.24
C ALA A 132 -8.13 -6.05 4.45
N MET A 133 -7.36 -7.12 4.68
CA MET A 133 -7.92 -8.42 5.00
C MET A 133 -8.72 -8.40 6.31
N LEU A 134 -8.20 -7.78 7.39
CA LEU A 134 -8.94 -7.66 8.65
C LEU A 134 -10.26 -6.88 8.49
N LEU A 135 -10.26 -5.80 7.71
CA LEU A 135 -11.48 -5.05 7.36
C LEU A 135 -12.48 -5.93 6.63
N LEU A 136 -12.05 -6.66 5.61
CA LEU A 136 -12.92 -7.50 4.78
C LEU A 136 -13.42 -8.76 5.50
N MET A 137 -12.72 -9.23 6.54
CA MET A 137 -13.17 -10.29 7.43
C MET A 137 -14.10 -9.78 8.55
N GLY A 138 -14.26 -8.46 8.68
CA GLY A 138 -15.04 -7.84 9.75
C GLY A 138 -14.36 -7.89 11.12
N GLU A 139 -13.04 -8.14 11.16
CA GLU A 139 -12.25 -8.18 12.39
C GLU A 139 -11.83 -6.78 12.85
N ALA A 140 -11.75 -5.81 11.92
CA ALA A 140 -11.39 -4.42 12.21
C ALA A 140 -12.41 -3.45 11.61
N GLN A 141 -12.48 -2.25 12.18
CA GLN A 141 -13.14 -1.10 11.56
C GLN A 141 -12.10 -0.21 10.88
N TYR A 142 -12.53 0.50 9.83
CA TYR A 142 -11.64 1.44 9.16
C TYR A 142 -11.34 2.63 10.08
N GLU A 143 -10.05 2.88 10.26
CA GLU A 143 -9.50 4.07 10.88
C GLU A 143 -8.75 4.84 9.80
N GLU A 144 -8.86 6.17 9.81
CA GLU A 144 -8.23 7.02 8.82
C GLU A 144 -6.73 6.75 8.70
N GLN A 145 -6.29 6.43 7.48
CA GLN A 145 -4.88 6.15 7.20
C GLN A 145 -4.26 7.34 6.49
N ILE A 146 -3.11 7.80 6.96
CA ILE A 146 -2.33 8.82 6.27
C ILE A 146 -1.43 8.13 5.26
N ALA A 147 -1.41 8.56 4.01
CA ALA A 147 -0.44 8.12 3.00
C ALA A 147 0.46 9.27 2.55
N PHE A 148 1.72 8.94 2.24
CA PHE A 148 2.64 9.84 1.55
C PHE A 148 2.56 9.59 0.05
N CYS A 149 2.12 10.59 -0.71
CA CYS A 149 1.94 10.49 -2.14
C CYS A 149 3.12 11.16 -2.88
N ALA A 150 3.60 10.49 -3.93
CA ALA A 150 4.62 10.99 -4.84
C ALA A 150 4.07 11.04 -6.27
N MET A 151 4.24 12.19 -6.93
CA MET A 151 3.75 12.42 -8.29
C MET A 151 4.60 13.46 -9.04
N ASN A 152 4.39 13.61 -10.34
CA ASN A 152 5.00 14.69 -11.11
C ASN A 152 4.16 15.97 -11.07
N ALA A 153 4.85 17.10 -11.23
CA ALA A 153 4.27 18.43 -11.28
C ALA A 153 3.03 18.62 -12.19
N PRO A 154 2.94 18.04 -13.40
CA PRO A 154 1.74 18.19 -14.24
C PRO A 154 0.47 17.59 -13.61
N MET A 155 0.60 16.49 -12.86
CA MET A 155 -0.53 15.86 -12.17
C MET A 155 -0.90 16.65 -10.91
N ALA A 156 0.10 17.20 -10.21
CA ALA A 156 -0.14 18.08 -9.06
C ALA A 156 -0.93 19.35 -9.45
N ALA A 157 -0.63 19.90 -10.63
CA ALA A 157 -1.35 21.04 -11.18
C ALA A 157 -2.80 20.72 -11.59
N ALA A 158 -3.13 19.45 -11.83
CA ALA A 158 -4.50 19.02 -12.15
C ALA A 158 -5.37 18.84 -10.90
N LEU A 159 -4.77 18.53 -9.74
CA LEU A 159 -5.47 18.37 -8.46
C LEU A 159 -5.78 19.70 -7.76
N THR A 160 -5.25 20.81 -8.27
CA THR A 160 -5.39 22.16 -7.69
C THR A 160 -6.32 23.07 -8.51
N ARG A 161 -7.02 22.51 -9.50
CA ARG A 161 -8.03 23.19 -10.33
C ARG A 161 -9.43 22.70 -9.97
#